data_AF-A0ABD5N4L7-F1
#
_entry.id   AF-A0ABD5N4L7-F1
#
_cell.length_a   1.000
_cell.length_b   1.000
_cell.length_c   1.000
_cell.angle_alpha   90.00
_cell.angle_beta   90.00
_cell.angle_gamma   90.00
#
_symmetry.space_group_name_H-M   'P 1'
#
loop_
_entity.id
_entity.type
_entity.pdbx_description
1 polymer ?
#
loop_
_entity_poly.entity_id
_entity_poly.type
_entity_poly.pdbx_seq_one_letter_code
_entity_poly.pdbx_strand_id
1 'polypeptide(L)'
;YKNLNSVNCNRMGYEYVIDPTPAGDVSYCIMPDGTKCLAMDFNTGACGMDHNYCAKMGYETVTGEGELRCRLENGSVEWMTNLVKADVTLEGGVFVEEEFTPRCGDGQCFPGLETHENCPHDCYDIPVIASSTSSTVSSTSSSMTSTSSSMTSTTGEEGRTPTTMMESKPAEPEKKTSPLFIIAGVLALVVVVYIFLRNKE
;
A
#
# COMPACT_ATOMS: atom_id res chain seq x y z
N TYR A 1 -4.02 6.15 -18.62
CA TYR A 1 -3.22 5.26 -17.77
C TYR A 1 -3.16 5.88 -16.37
N LYS A 2 -3.42 5.13 -15.30
CA LYS A 2 -3.39 5.63 -13.90
C LYS A 2 -2.49 4.70 -13.08
N ASN A 3 -1.45 5.25 -12.46
CA ASN A 3 -0.55 4.52 -11.56
C ASN A 3 -1.32 3.95 -10.35
N LEU A 4 -1.08 2.70 -9.97
CA LEU A 4 -1.70 2.03 -8.81
C LEU A 4 -1.60 2.87 -7.52
N ASN A 5 -0.45 3.48 -7.27
CA ASN A 5 -0.23 4.38 -6.13
C ASN A 5 -1.22 5.56 -6.15
N SER A 6 -1.39 6.18 -7.32
CA SER A 6 -2.34 7.27 -7.51
C SER A 6 -3.79 6.83 -7.34
N VAL A 7 -4.15 5.65 -7.87
CA VAL A 7 -5.49 5.10 -7.71
C VAL A 7 -5.80 4.86 -6.24
N ASN A 8 -4.88 4.28 -5.48
CA ASN A 8 -5.08 4.01 -4.05
C ASN A 8 -5.23 5.29 -3.23
N CYS A 9 -4.34 6.28 -3.37
CA CYS A 9 -4.48 7.54 -2.63
C CYS A 9 -5.83 8.21 -2.96
N ASN A 10 -6.16 8.37 -4.24
CA ASN A 10 -7.38 9.06 -4.68
C ASN A 10 -8.66 8.33 -4.25
N ARG A 11 -8.68 6.99 -4.34
CA ARG A 11 -9.82 6.15 -3.89
C ARG A 11 -10.08 6.33 -2.40
N MET A 12 -9.00 6.46 -1.63
CA MET A 12 -9.07 6.72 -0.21
C MET A 12 -9.48 8.15 0.13
N GLY A 13 -9.61 9.03 -0.87
CA GLY A 13 -9.96 10.44 -0.71
C GLY A 13 -8.77 11.32 -0.35
N TYR A 14 -7.56 10.84 -0.59
CA TYR A 14 -6.31 11.54 -0.31
C TYR A 14 -5.77 12.19 -1.57
N GLU A 15 -5.07 13.31 -1.40
CA GLU A 15 -4.44 14.00 -2.53
C GLU A 15 -3.19 13.22 -2.95
N TYR A 16 -3.07 12.93 -4.24
CA TYR A 16 -1.86 12.33 -4.81
C TYR A 16 -0.98 13.41 -5.44
N VAL A 17 0.26 13.50 -4.99
CA VAL A 17 1.24 14.49 -5.47
C VAL A 17 2.47 13.78 -6.01
N ILE A 18 3.05 14.31 -7.08
CA ILE A 18 4.35 13.89 -7.61
C ILE A 18 5.32 15.06 -7.42
N ASP A 19 6.37 14.82 -6.64
CA ASP A 19 7.46 15.79 -6.43
C ASP A 19 8.68 15.35 -7.26
N PRO A 20 9.15 16.15 -8.23
CA PRO A 20 10.33 15.82 -9.02
C PRO A 20 11.59 15.94 -8.15
N THR A 21 12.48 14.96 -8.25
CA THR A 21 13.78 14.97 -7.56
C THR A 21 14.93 14.73 -8.54
N PRO A 22 16.19 15.04 -8.19
CA PRO A 22 17.33 14.71 -9.04
C PRO A 22 17.48 13.21 -9.35
N ALA A 23 16.89 12.34 -8.51
CA ALA A 23 16.91 10.88 -8.69
C ALA A 23 15.65 10.35 -9.41
N GLY A 24 14.74 11.23 -9.83
CA GLY A 24 13.47 10.88 -10.45
C GLY A 24 12.26 11.40 -9.69
N ASP A 25 11.07 11.14 -10.24
CA ASP A 25 9.80 11.56 -9.67
C ASP A 25 9.43 10.70 -8.45
N VAL A 26 9.13 11.33 -7.32
CA VAL A 26 8.67 10.65 -6.11
C VAL A 26 7.19 10.95 -5.89
N SER A 27 6.41 9.93 -5.55
CA SER A 27 4.97 10.06 -5.36
C SER A 27 4.56 9.99 -3.90
N TYR A 28 3.61 10.84 -3.51
CA TYR A 28 3.10 10.96 -2.15
C TYR A 28 1.57 10.90 -2.10
N CYS A 29 1.03 10.31 -1.04
CA CYS A 29 -0.35 10.56 -0.60
C CYS A 29 -0.32 11.63 0.51
N ILE A 30 -1.15 12.67 0.38
CA ILE A 30 -1.38 13.67 1.43
C ILE A 30 -2.62 13.28 2.22
N MET A 31 -2.42 12.96 3.49
CA MET A 31 -3.47 12.53 4.42
C MET A 31 -4.33 13.73 4.87
N PRO A 32 -5.52 13.50 5.46
CA PRO A 32 -6.42 14.58 5.89
C PRO A 32 -5.84 15.50 6.97
N ASP A 33 -4.88 15.00 7.76
CA ASP A 33 -4.14 15.76 8.77
C ASP A 33 -2.98 16.58 8.17
N GLY A 34 -2.77 16.48 6.85
CA GLY A 34 -1.66 17.11 6.12
C GLY A 34 -0.38 16.28 6.10
N THR A 35 -0.35 15.11 6.74
CA THR A 35 0.82 14.22 6.73
C THR A 35 1.09 13.70 5.32
N LYS A 36 2.37 13.76 4.90
CA LYS A 36 2.82 13.20 3.62
C LYS A 36 3.35 11.78 3.82
N CYS A 37 2.76 10.81 3.12
CA CYS A 37 3.29 9.45 3.04
C CYS A 37 3.81 9.16 1.64
N LEU A 38 4.97 8.50 1.52
CA LEU A 38 5.38 7.91 0.25
C LEU A 38 4.29 6.97 -0.23
N ALA A 39 3.87 7.11 -1.49
CA ALA A 39 2.69 6.39 -1.96
C ALA A 39 2.92 4.86 -2.00
N MET A 40 4.17 4.42 -2.16
CA MET A 40 4.57 3.02 -2.00
C MET A 40 4.46 2.56 -0.54
N ASP A 41 4.98 3.33 0.40
CA ASP A 41 4.92 3.01 1.84
C ASP A 41 3.47 3.01 2.36
N PHE A 42 2.62 3.88 1.82
CA PHE A 42 1.19 3.84 2.12
C PHE A 42 0.55 2.52 1.65
N ASN A 43 0.91 2.05 0.45
CA ASN A 43 0.39 0.81 -0.10
C ASN A 43 0.85 -0.44 0.65
N THR A 44 2.06 -0.42 1.22
CA THR A 44 2.60 -1.50 2.05
C THR A 44 2.20 -1.38 3.52
N GLY A 45 1.56 -0.26 3.91
CA GLY A 45 1.22 0.05 5.29
C GLY A 45 2.41 0.45 6.16
N ALA A 46 3.58 0.70 5.58
CA ALA A 46 4.71 1.29 6.29
C ALA A 46 4.45 2.74 6.72
N CYS A 47 3.52 3.43 6.05
CA CYS A 47 3.08 4.78 6.39
C CYS A 47 1.55 4.87 6.41
N GLY A 48 1.00 5.75 7.26
CA GLY A 48 -0.43 6.06 7.27
C GLY A 48 -1.32 4.89 7.72
N MET A 49 -0.89 4.11 8.73
CA MET A 49 -1.62 2.94 9.23
C MET A 49 -3.08 3.24 9.62
N ASP A 50 -3.33 4.39 10.24
CA ASP A 50 -4.69 4.83 10.62
C ASP A 50 -5.53 5.32 9.43
N HIS A 51 -4.90 5.50 8.27
CA HIS A 51 -5.49 6.00 7.04
C HIS A 51 -5.49 4.95 5.92
N ASN A 52 -5.06 3.72 6.19
CA ASN A 52 -5.03 2.68 5.17
C ASN A 52 -6.45 2.15 4.87
N TYR A 53 -6.58 1.37 3.79
CA TYR A 53 -7.88 0.84 3.37
C TYR A 53 -8.53 -0.04 4.44
N CYS A 54 -7.75 -0.87 5.14
CA CYS A 54 -8.25 -1.72 6.22
C CYS A 54 -8.89 -0.86 7.33
N ALA A 55 -8.18 0.16 7.81
CA ALA A 55 -8.65 1.07 8.85
C ALA A 55 -9.94 1.79 8.47
N LYS A 56 -10.03 2.32 7.23
CA LYS A 56 -11.23 3.03 6.74
C LYS A 56 -12.46 2.12 6.62
N MET A 57 -12.25 0.85 6.33
CA MET A 57 -13.32 -0.15 6.26
C MET A 57 -13.65 -0.78 7.62
N GLY A 58 -12.87 -0.50 8.66
CA GLY A 58 -13.05 -1.06 10.00
C GLY A 58 -12.45 -2.47 10.16
N TYR A 59 -11.53 -2.86 9.28
CA TYR A 59 -10.81 -4.13 9.34
C TYR A 59 -9.53 -4.00 10.16
N GLU A 60 -9.09 -5.09 10.79
CA GLU A 60 -7.80 -5.14 11.47
C GLU A 60 -6.68 -5.14 10.43
N THR A 61 -5.71 -4.24 10.61
CA THR A 61 -4.53 -4.17 9.75
C THR A 61 -3.52 -5.23 10.18
N VAL A 62 -3.07 -6.05 9.21
CA VAL A 62 -2.02 -7.04 9.40
C VAL A 62 -0.86 -6.69 8.48
N THR A 63 0.25 -6.23 9.05
CA THR A 63 1.49 -5.92 8.32
C THR A 63 2.39 -7.14 8.28
N GLY A 64 2.79 -7.57 7.08
CA GLY A 64 3.78 -8.63 6.82
C GLY A 64 4.94 -8.11 5.98
N GLU A 65 5.78 -9.00 5.45
CA GLU A 65 7.01 -8.80 4.65
C GLU A 65 6.91 -7.72 3.52
N GLY A 66 6.78 -6.45 3.89
CA GLY A 66 6.55 -5.35 2.95
C GLY A 66 5.12 -5.29 2.37
N GLU A 67 4.15 -5.93 3.03
CA GLU A 67 2.82 -6.13 2.46
C GLU A 67 1.71 -5.81 3.46
N LEU A 68 0.67 -5.15 2.95
CA LEU A 68 -0.51 -4.78 3.71
C LEU A 68 -1.65 -5.77 3.48
N ARG A 69 -2.12 -6.40 4.56
CA ARG A 69 -3.25 -7.32 4.55
C ARG A 69 -4.33 -6.84 5.52
N CYS A 70 -5.58 -7.09 5.19
CA CYS A 70 -6.72 -6.81 6.06
C CYS A 70 -7.27 -8.12 6.60
N ARG A 71 -7.47 -8.21 7.92
CA ARG A 71 -8.26 -9.28 8.52
C ARG A 71 -9.74 -8.86 8.56
N LEU A 72 -10.57 -9.63 7.85
CA LEU A 72 -11.99 -9.40 7.72
C LEU A 72 -12.75 -9.92 8.96
N GLU A 73 -14.03 -9.57 9.09
CA GLU A 73 -14.87 -9.97 10.24
C GLU A 73 -15.04 -11.48 10.39
N ASN A 74 -14.97 -12.23 9.28
CA ASN A 74 -15.01 -13.70 9.28
C ASN A 74 -13.66 -14.35 9.68
N GLY A 75 -12.65 -13.54 10.01
CA GLY A 75 -11.30 -13.96 10.37
C GLY A 75 -10.36 -14.25 9.20
N SER A 76 -10.83 -14.20 7.94
CA SER A 76 -9.95 -14.38 6.77
C SER A 76 -9.01 -13.19 6.60
N VAL A 77 -7.82 -13.44 6.09
CA VAL A 77 -6.81 -12.41 5.82
C VAL A 77 -6.67 -12.25 4.32
N GLU A 78 -6.94 -11.05 3.82
CA GLU A 78 -6.90 -10.74 2.39
C GLU A 78 -5.93 -9.61 2.09
N TRP A 79 -5.39 -9.64 0.88
CA TRP A 79 -4.52 -8.59 0.39
C TRP A 79 -5.30 -7.30 0.22
N MET A 80 -4.76 -6.19 0.74
CA MET A 80 -5.40 -4.89 0.60
C MET A 80 -5.67 -4.57 -0.88
N THR A 81 -4.71 -4.83 -1.76
CA THR A 81 -4.82 -4.58 -3.21
C THR A 81 -5.98 -5.36 -3.84
N ASN A 82 -6.25 -6.59 -3.42
CA ASN A 82 -7.38 -7.37 -3.92
C ASN A 82 -8.72 -6.77 -3.49
N LEU A 83 -8.80 -6.30 -2.24
CA LEU A 83 -10.01 -5.66 -1.72
C LEU A 83 -10.29 -4.33 -2.42
N VAL A 84 -9.26 -3.52 -2.65
CA VAL A 84 -9.38 -2.26 -3.41
C VAL A 84 -9.81 -2.53 -4.85
N LYS A 85 -9.21 -3.53 -5.53
CA LYS A 85 -9.60 -3.91 -6.89
C LYS A 85 -11.07 -4.35 -6.95
N ALA A 86 -11.51 -5.16 -5.99
CA ALA A 86 -12.90 -5.61 -5.91
C ALA A 86 -13.86 -4.42 -5.75
N ASP A 87 -13.54 -3.49 -4.85
CA ASP A 87 -14.33 -2.27 -4.63
C ASP A 87 -14.40 -1.39 -5.88
N VAL A 88 -13.27 -1.16 -6.56
CA VAL A 88 -13.22 -0.41 -7.84
C VAL A 88 -14.10 -1.07 -8.91
N THR A 89 -14.05 -2.41 -9.00
CA THR A 89 -14.84 -3.17 -9.97
C THR A 89 -16.35 -3.03 -9.71
N LEU A 90 -16.78 -3.01 -8.45
CA LEU A 90 -18.18 -2.87 -8.07
C LEU A 90 -18.79 -1.51 -8.46
N GLU A 91 -17.98 -0.46 -8.51
CA GLU A 91 -18.41 0.87 -8.98
C GLU A 91 -18.38 1.03 -10.50
N GLY A 92 -18.12 -0.06 -11.24
CA GLY A 92 -17.96 -0.02 -12.70
C GLY A 92 -16.62 0.56 -13.15
N GLY A 93 -15.65 0.69 -12.24
CA GLY A 93 -14.28 1.03 -12.57
C GLY A 93 -13.55 -0.15 -13.21
N VAL A 94 -12.72 0.13 -14.21
CA VAL A 94 -11.81 -0.88 -14.79
C VAL A 94 -10.44 -0.71 -14.16
N PHE A 95 -10.02 -1.72 -13.41
CA PHE A 95 -8.63 -1.82 -12.97
C PHE A 95 -7.81 -2.36 -14.14
N VAL A 96 -6.95 -1.54 -14.71
CA VAL A 96 -5.96 -2.01 -15.68
C VAL A 96 -4.72 -2.30 -14.87
N GLU A 97 -4.39 -3.58 -14.68
CA GLU A 97 -3.06 -3.95 -14.22
C GLU A 97 -2.08 -3.40 -15.26
N GLU A 98 -1.21 -2.50 -14.83
CA GLU A 98 -0.13 -2.03 -15.70
C GLU A 98 0.70 -3.27 -16.02
N GLU A 99 0.69 -3.69 -17.29
CA GLU A 99 1.78 -4.51 -17.78
C GLU A 99 3.04 -3.69 -17.54
N PHE A 100 3.90 -4.19 -16.68
CA PHE A 100 5.17 -3.57 -16.37
C PHE A 100 5.94 -3.36 -17.69
N THR A 101 5.93 -2.13 -18.20
CA THR A 101 6.73 -1.72 -19.35
C THR A 101 7.98 -1.04 -18.81
N PRO A 102 9.13 -1.74 -18.80
CA PRO A 102 10.35 -1.15 -18.30
C PRO A 102 10.74 0.08 -19.12
N ARG A 103 11.31 1.08 -18.45
CA ARG A 103 11.60 2.38 -19.05
C ARG A 103 13.09 2.57 -19.16
N CYS A 104 13.56 2.59 -20.40
CA CYS A 104 14.94 2.93 -20.63
C CYS A 104 15.32 4.33 -20.12
N GLY A 105 16.46 4.39 -19.43
CA GLY A 105 16.99 5.54 -18.71
C GLY A 105 16.69 5.58 -17.22
N ASP A 106 16.09 4.53 -16.62
CA ASP A 106 15.75 4.49 -15.18
C ASP A 106 16.84 3.87 -14.29
N GLY A 107 17.95 3.45 -14.90
CA GLY A 107 19.09 2.82 -14.23
C GLY A 107 18.86 1.36 -13.82
N GLN A 108 17.74 0.76 -14.19
CA GLN A 108 17.47 -0.67 -14.00
C GLN A 108 17.40 -1.37 -15.36
N CYS A 109 18.13 -2.47 -15.52
CA CYS A 109 18.05 -3.30 -16.72
C CYS A 109 17.19 -4.52 -16.43
N PHE A 110 16.00 -4.60 -17.04
CA PHE A 110 15.07 -5.73 -16.84
C PHE A 110 15.32 -6.88 -17.82
N PRO A 111 15.91 -8.03 -17.40
CA PRO A 111 16.32 -9.08 -18.31
C PRO A 111 15.17 -9.63 -19.14
N GLY A 112 15.32 -9.64 -20.47
CA GLY A 112 14.34 -10.19 -21.41
C GLY A 112 13.29 -9.18 -21.92
N LEU A 113 13.19 -8.01 -21.29
CA LEU A 113 12.39 -6.89 -21.77
C LEU A 113 13.27 -5.73 -22.26
N GLU A 114 14.37 -5.50 -21.54
CA GLU A 114 15.43 -4.58 -21.92
C GLU A 114 16.69 -5.35 -22.27
N THR A 115 17.34 -4.90 -23.33
CA THR A 115 18.59 -5.40 -23.86
C THR A 115 19.51 -4.20 -24.10
N HIS A 116 20.81 -4.43 -24.23
CA HIS A 116 21.73 -3.35 -24.60
C HIS A 116 21.33 -2.69 -25.94
N GLU A 117 20.67 -3.43 -26.85
CA GLU A 117 20.24 -2.93 -28.16
C GLU A 117 19.04 -1.98 -28.07
N ASN A 118 18.05 -2.27 -27.22
CA ASN A 118 16.86 -1.41 -27.08
C ASN A 118 16.98 -0.40 -25.93
N CYS A 119 17.87 -0.64 -24.96
CA CYS A 119 18.14 0.24 -23.84
C CYS A 119 19.63 0.25 -23.43
N PRO A 120 20.50 0.91 -24.21
CA PRO A 120 21.92 0.98 -23.89
C PRO A 120 22.25 1.85 -22.67
N HIS A 121 21.28 2.63 -22.16
CA HIS A 121 21.50 3.53 -21.03
C HIS A 121 21.56 2.79 -19.69
N ASP A 122 20.69 1.78 -19.50
CA ASP A 122 20.57 1.05 -18.25
C ASP A 122 21.20 -0.34 -18.33
N CYS A 123 21.08 -0.98 -19.50
CA CYS A 123 21.69 -2.25 -19.78
C CYS A 123 23.10 -2.05 -20.31
N TYR A 124 24.06 -1.72 -19.44
CA TYR A 124 25.46 -1.81 -19.83
C TYR A 124 25.78 -3.26 -20.19
N ASP A 125 26.56 -3.48 -21.24
CA ASP A 125 27.15 -4.77 -21.54
C ASP A 125 28.00 -5.20 -20.33
N ILE A 126 27.39 -5.89 -19.38
CA ILE A 126 28.16 -6.64 -18.40
C ILE A 126 28.89 -7.66 -19.27
N PRO A 127 30.23 -7.59 -19.38
CA PRO A 127 30.96 -8.57 -20.16
C PRO A 127 30.51 -9.92 -19.61
N VAL A 128 29.90 -10.73 -20.48
CA VAL A 128 29.50 -12.10 -20.14
C VAL A 128 30.79 -12.75 -19.69
N ILE A 129 31.03 -12.79 -18.38
CA ILE A 129 32.09 -13.58 -17.79
C ILE A 129 31.62 -14.97 -18.15
N ALA A 130 32.17 -15.50 -19.25
CA ALA A 130 31.77 -16.77 -19.82
C ALA A 130 31.66 -17.72 -18.64
N SER A 131 30.42 -18.10 -18.32
CA SER A 131 30.12 -19.02 -17.24
C SER A 131 30.73 -20.33 -17.70
N SER A 132 32.01 -20.48 -17.35
CA SER A 132 32.79 -21.66 -17.59
C SER A 132 32.10 -22.74 -16.79
N THR A 133 31.33 -23.53 -17.49
CA THR A 133 30.89 -24.87 -17.12
C THR A 133 32.11 -25.67 -16.69
N SER A 134 32.49 -25.51 -15.42
CA SER A 134 33.44 -26.36 -14.72
C SER A 134 32.64 -27.20 -13.73
N SER A 135 32.07 -28.26 -14.26
CA SER A 135 31.70 -29.44 -13.49
C SER A 135 32.97 -29.98 -12.83
N THR A 136 33.20 -29.73 -11.55
CA THR A 136 33.89 -30.66 -10.63
C THR A 136 33.56 -30.27 -9.19
N VAL A 137 32.46 -30.83 -8.67
CA VAL A 137 32.25 -30.99 -7.23
C VAL A 137 33.28 -32.02 -6.74
N SER A 138 34.37 -31.54 -6.14
CA SER A 138 35.15 -32.31 -5.17
C SER A 138 34.85 -31.76 -3.79
N SER A 139 34.18 -32.60 -3.01
CA SER A 139 33.86 -32.40 -1.61
C SER A 139 35.15 -32.21 -0.81
N THR A 140 35.32 -31.05 -0.18
CA THR A 140 36.24 -30.93 0.95
C THR A 140 35.57 -30.04 2.00
N SER A 141 34.99 -30.71 2.98
CA SER A 141 34.52 -30.12 4.23
C SER A 141 35.69 -29.47 4.94
N SER A 142 35.64 -28.16 5.13
CA SER A 142 36.48 -27.43 6.08
C SER A 142 35.58 -26.53 6.90
N SER A 143 35.41 -26.96 8.14
CA SER A 143 34.82 -26.20 9.24
C SER A 143 35.56 -24.88 9.43
N MET A 144 34.84 -23.77 9.30
CA MET A 144 35.27 -22.50 9.86
C MET A 144 34.32 -22.13 11.00
N THR A 145 34.84 -22.30 12.21
CA THR A 145 34.27 -21.83 13.46
C THR A 145 34.42 -20.31 13.48
N SER A 146 33.33 -19.59 13.26
CA SER A 146 33.31 -18.13 13.41
C SER A 146 33.06 -17.79 14.87
N THR A 147 34.14 -17.45 15.56
CA THR A 147 34.18 -16.92 16.92
C THR A 147 33.37 -15.64 17.02
N SER A 148 32.26 -15.71 17.75
CA SER A 148 31.45 -14.58 18.20
C SER A 148 32.25 -13.74 19.20
N SER A 149 32.69 -12.56 18.76
CA SER A 149 33.25 -11.55 19.67
C SER A 149 32.12 -10.71 20.24
N SER A 150 31.76 -11.04 21.47
CA SER A 150 30.96 -10.25 22.39
C SER A 150 31.67 -8.91 22.66
N MET A 151 31.06 -7.79 22.28
CA MET A 151 31.40 -6.48 22.82
C MET A 151 30.33 -6.10 23.83
N THR A 152 30.69 -6.26 25.10
CA THR A 152 29.99 -5.74 26.26
C THR A 152 30.36 -4.27 26.38
N SER A 153 29.43 -3.34 26.16
CA SER A 153 29.57 -1.95 26.60
C SER A 153 28.59 -1.69 27.75
N THR A 154 29.18 -1.56 28.92
CA THR A 154 28.57 -1.22 30.19
C THR A 154 28.17 0.26 30.27
N THR A 155 27.00 0.48 30.88
CA THR A 155 26.64 1.58 31.80
C THR A 155 26.70 3.04 31.29
N GLY A 156 25.51 3.62 31.16
CA GLY A 156 25.23 5.06 31.14
C GLY A 156 23.80 5.29 31.60
N GLU A 157 23.59 5.19 32.91
CA GLU A 157 22.35 5.50 33.63
C GLU A 157 22.29 7.01 33.86
N GLU A 158 21.49 7.75 33.10
CA GLU A 158 21.04 9.09 33.47
C GLU A 158 19.55 9.26 33.13
N GLY A 159 18.83 9.81 34.10
CA GLY A 159 17.40 9.70 34.27
C GLY A 159 16.56 10.28 33.14
N ARG A 160 15.58 9.49 32.71
CA ARG A 160 14.46 9.97 31.91
C ARG A 160 13.20 9.94 32.77
N THR A 161 12.74 11.14 33.08
CA THR A 161 11.46 11.45 33.72
C THR A 161 10.31 10.66 33.07
N PRO A 162 9.32 10.18 33.85
CA PRO A 162 8.16 9.50 33.32
C PRO A 162 7.34 10.49 32.49
N THR A 163 7.44 10.40 31.16
CA THR A 163 6.47 11.03 30.27
C THR A 163 5.14 10.34 30.51
N THR A 164 4.24 11.06 31.16
CA THR A 164 2.84 10.69 31.36
C THR A 164 2.26 10.28 30.01
N MET A 165 1.93 9.00 29.85
CA MET A 165 1.16 8.54 28.70
C MET A 165 -0.19 9.25 28.77
N MET A 166 -0.41 10.21 27.87
CA MET A 166 -1.73 10.72 27.62
C MET A 166 -2.51 9.58 26.98
N GLU A 167 -3.36 8.96 27.77
CA GLU A 167 -4.40 8.05 27.33
C GLU A 167 -5.22 8.77 26.26
N SER A 168 -4.92 8.48 24.99
CA SER A 168 -5.68 8.96 23.85
C SER A 168 -7.07 8.36 23.95
N LYS A 169 -8.02 9.19 24.38
CA LYS A 169 -9.45 8.89 24.41
C LYS A 169 -9.83 8.27 23.06
N PRO A 170 -10.31 7.02 23.02
CA PRO A 170 -10.71 6.39 21.77
C PRO A 170 -11.75 7.27 21.08
N ALA A 171 -11.49 7.59 19.81
CA ALA A 171 -12.43 8.31 18.98
C ALA A 171 -13.77 7.57 19.02
N GLU A 172 -14.85 8.29 19.40
CA GLU A 172 -16.19 7.71 19.39
C GLU A 172 -16.49 7.23 17.96
N PRO A 173 -16.98 5.99 17.80
CA PRO A 173 -17.32 5.48 16.48
C PRO A 173 -18.42 6.36 15.89
N GLU A 174 -18.12 7.06 14.80
CA GLU A 174 -19.12 7.77 14.04
C GLU A 174 -20.23 6.79 13.66
N LYS A 175 -21.44 7.05 14.13
CA LYS A 175 -22.62 6.27 13.78
C LYS A 175 -22.83 6.38 12.26
N LYS A 176 -22.32 5.41 11.52
CA LYS A 176 -22.67 5.19 10.11
C LYS A 176 -24.18 4.97 10.04
N THR A 177 -24.91 6.02 9.69
CA THR A 177 -26.35 5.96 9.43
C THR A 177 -26.58 4.98 8.29
N SER A 178 -27.19 3.85 8.63
CA SER A 178 -27.36 2.74 7.69
C SER A 178 -28.19 3.19 6.47
N PRO A 179 -27.75 2.93 5.22
CA PRO A 179 -28.41 3.42 4.01
C PRO A 179 -29.86 2.93 3.84
N LEU A 180 -30.24 1.88 4.57
CA LEU A 180 -31.62 1.38 4.67
C LEU A 180 -32.62 2.45 5.15
N PHE A 181 -32.22 3.39 6.00
CA PHE A 181 -33.12 4.44 6.48
C PHE A 181 -33.44 5.49 5.40
N ILE A 182 -32.53 5.71 4.45
CA ILE A 182 -32.74 6.68 3.36
C ILE A 182 -33.78 6.13 2.37
N ILE A 183 -33.69 4.84 2.02
CA ILE A 183 -34.61 4.20 1.07
C ILE A 183 -36.04 4.17 1.63
N ALA A 184 -36.21 3.84 2.91
CA ALA A 184 -37.51 3.84 3.56
C ALA A 184 -38.16 5.24 3.57
N GLY A 185 -37.37 6.29 3.82
CA GLY A 185 -37.84 7.68 3.80
C GLY A 185 -38.32 8.13 2.41
N VAL A 186 -37.57 7.79 1.35
CA VAL A 186 -37.94 8.15 -0.03
C VAL A 186 -39.21 7.41 -0.46
N LEU A 187 -39.34 6.12 -0.16
CA LEU A 187 -40.56 5.36 -0.47
C LEU A 187 -41.79 5.93 0.24
N ALA A 188 -41.67 6.30 1.52
CA ALA A 188 -42.76 6.93 2.25
C ALA A 188 -43.20 8.26 1.61
N LEU A 189 -42.26 9.09 1.18
CA LEU A 189 -42.54 10.35 0.49
C LEU A 189 -43.27 10.13 -0.85
N VAL A 190 -42.81 9.15 -1.64
CA VAL A 190 -43.46 8.80 -2.92
C VAL A 190 -44.89 8.33 -2.69
N VAL A 191 -45.15 7.50 -1.67
CA VAL A 191 -46.50 7.04 -1.31
C VAL A 191 -47.39 8.21 -0.89
N VAL A 192 -46.88 9.14 -0.06
CA VAL A 192 -47.65 10.33 0.37
C VAL A 192 -48.02 11.22 -0.82
N VAL A 193 -47.06 11.48 -1.72
CA VAL A 193 -47.32 12.27 -2.94
C VAL A 193 -48.34 11.56 -3.84
N TYR A 194 -48.20 10.26 -4.02
CA TYR A 194 -49.14 9.46 -4.82
C TYR A 194 -50.57 9.52 -4.29
N ILE A 195 -50.76 9.35 -2.96
CA ILE A 195 -52.08 9.46 -2.31
C ILE A 195 -52.65 10.87 -2.49
N PHE A 196 -51.83 11.91 -2.35
CA PHE A 196 -52.27 13.30 -2.48
C PHE A 196 -52.73 13.63 -3.91
N LEU A 197 -52.06 13.09 -4.93
CA LEU A 197 -52.46 13.26 -6.32
C LEU A 197 -53.76 12.51 -6.63
N ARG A 198 -53.93 11.29 -6.11
CA ARG A 198 -55.14 10.46 -6.29
C ARG A 198 -56.41 11.06 -5.69
N ASN A 199 -56.30 11.85 -4.63
CA ASN A 199 -57.47 12.48 -3.97
C ASN A 199 -57.88 13.82 -4.58
N LYS A 200 -57.18 14.30 -5.60
CA LYS A 200 -57.49 15.56 -6.29
C LYS A 200 -58.35 15.40 -7.56
N GLU A 201 -58.61 14.16 -7.98
CA GLU A 201 -59.54 13.79 -9.05
C GLU A 201 -60.91 13.42 -8.48
#